data_AF-A0AAU9KAT2-F1
#
_entry.id   AF-A0AAU9KAT2-F1
#
_cell.length_a   1.000
_cell.length_b   1.000
_cell.length_c   1.000
_cell.angle_alpha   90.00
_cell.angle_beta   90.00
_cell.angle_gamma   90.00
#
_symmetry.space_group_name_H-M   'P 1'
#
loop_
_entity.id
_entity.type
_entity.pdbx_description
1 polymer ?
#
loop_
_entity_poly.entity_id
_entity_poly.type
_entity_poly.pdbx_seq_one_letter_code
_entity_poly.pdbx_strand_id
1 'polypeptide(L)'
;MSAIIELDKELEPEIIEKKVLNNSENSNYLLKVQALFKAYYANKFFSLLKTKTSIPNTELFTVFSSFKNYFSNYLRSETLDYLEKFGMYFKPEILTDKSWAGPLTTDFTHFYYGETDEKKVPYGSGVLISFNYIYEGWFSNGKFEGKGRMIDDKQGVYDGDWQSGQKHGNGTMTYWNCSKYSGNWEDNKKHGQGALDEQSSHYEGCFENDLKCGYGEQTFKNGTWYKGNFVNGLYDGIGTLNNKQSNESYEGEFNCGSFDGKGTLIMPDGWTYVGDFKNGNRSGFGTLKSSEVRYESKWINDEPFGEYNKYSSKQYVIKGVWKKFLPVNHMDEVIQNIFLGNFLAATNGKWLREIGIKYIIRVLDDEKVELLPGFIYFYIKAKDTKTQNIKKYLPGALDFIDDLIKKNEKVLVHCYAGISRSPSIVIALIMRNFRKTFDEAYEYLKERRPCIRPNKGFIKQLKELKFKKKS
;
A
#
# COMPACT_ATOMS: atom_id res chain seq x y z
N MET A 1 9.18 28.44 30.81
CA MET A 1 7.96 28.88 31.53
C MET A 1 6.97 29.53 30.56
N SER A 2 7.37 30.50 29.74
CA SER A 2 6.51 31.09 28.68
C SER A 2 6.03 30.09 27.62
N ALA A 3 6.90 29.20 27.13
CA ALA A 3 6.53 28.14 26.17
C ALA A 3 5.57 27.09 26.76
N ILE A 4 5.57 26.90 28.09
CA ILE A 4 4.64 26.00 28.79
C ILE A 4 3.28 26.67 28.91
N ILE A 5 3.24 27.98 29.16
CA ILE A 5 2.02 28.80 29.26
C ILE A 5 1.34 28.97 27.89
N GLU A 6 2.10 29.04 26.79
CA GLU A 6 1.53 29.06 25.44
C GLU A 6 0.92 27.72 25.02
N LEU A 7 1.55 26.60 25.39
CA LEU A 7 0.97 25.25 25.22
C LEU A 7 -0.31 25.06 26.05
N ASP A 8 -0.35 25.59 27.28
CA ASP A 8 -1.52 25.52 28.16
C ASP A 8 -2.77 26.23 27.57
N LYS A 9 -2.55 27.33 26.85
CA LYS A 9 -3.62 28.09 26.17
C LYS A 9 -4.19 27.38 24.94
N GLU A 10 -3.39 26.58 24.23
CA GLU A 10 -3.90 25.76 23.12
C GLU A 10 -4.58 24.47 23.58
N LEU A 11 -4.41 24.10 24.86
CA LEU A 11 -4.96 22.91 25.50
C LEU A 11 -6.27 23.16 26.26
N GLU A 12 -6.83 24.39 26.21
CA GLU A 12 -8.10 24.68 26.85
C GLU A 12 -9.25 23.90 26.19
N PRO A 13 -10.11 23.22 26.98
CA PRO A 13 -11.19 22.35 26.48
C PRO A 13 -12.09 23.01 25.43
N GLU A 14 -12.41 24.30 25.60
CA GLU A 14 -13.29 25.07 24.72
C GLU A 14 -12.64 25.36 23.34
N ILE A 15 -11.31 25.53 23.29
CA ILE A 15 -10.54 25.76 22.06
C ILE A 15 -10.35 24.46 21.30
N ILE A 16 -10.15 23.36 22.03
CA ILE A 16 -10.14 22.00 21.48
C ILE A 16 -11.53 21.71 20.86
N GLU A 17 -12.62 21.97 21.58
CA GLU A 17 -13.99 21.71 21.13
C GLU A 17 -14.39 22.52 19.88
N LYS A 18 -14.01 23.80 19.78
CA LYS A 18 -14.23 24.60 18.57
C LYS A 18 -13.50 24.07 17.33
N LYS A 19 -12.32 23.46 17.51
CA LYS A 19 -11.57 22.80 16.43
C LYS A 19 -12.15 21.40 16.10
N VAL A 20 -12.82 20.74 17.06
CA VAL A 20 -13.53 19.44 16.95
C VAL A 20 -14.76 19.50 16.07
N LEU A 21 -15.59 20.53 16.22
CA LEU A 21 -16.88 20.60 15.53
C LEU A 21 -16.78 20.78 14.00
N ASN A 22 -15.61 21.18 13.48
CA ASN A 22 -15.43 21.47 12.06
C ASN A 22 -14.90 20.28 11.21
N ASN A 23 -14.54 19.12 11.79
CA ASN A 23 -13.84 18.04 11.06
C ASN A 23 -14.14 16.60 11.57
N SER A 24 -15.40 16.30 11.88
CA SER A 24 -15.84 15.05 12.54
C SER A 24 -15.69 13.75 11.73
N GLU A 25 -15.25 13.77 10.48
CA GLU A 25 -15.21 12.57 9.62
C GLU A 25 -13.83 11.88 9.49
N ASN A 26 -12.77 12.37 10.14
CA ASN A 26 -11.40 11.94 9.82
C ASN A 26 -10.72 11.13 10.94
N SER A 27 -10.27 9.90 10.68
CA SER A 27 -9.60 9.02 11.67
C SER A 27 -8.26 9.57 12.22
N ASN A 28 -7.62 10.49 11.49
CA ASN A 28 -6.48 11.28 11.97
C ASN A 28 -6.83 12.23 13.13
N TYR A 29 -8.11 12.51 13.33
CA TYR A 29 -8.62 13.45 14.32
C TYR A 29 -8.71 12.83 15.72
N LEU A 30 -9.07 11.54 15.80
CA LEU A 30 -9.09 10.75 17.04
C LEU A 30 -7.68 10.61 17.65
N LEU A 31 -6.67 10.42 16.80
CA LEU A 31 -5.25 10.42 17.16
C LEU A 31 -4.80 11.76 17.78
N LYS A 32 -5.35 12.88 17.32
CA LYS A 32 -5.07 14.22 17.89
C LYS A 32 -5.73 14.43 19.24
N VAL A 33 -6.99 13.99 19.41
CA VAL A 33 -7.69 14.03 20.71
C VAL A 33 -6.93 13.20 21.76
N GLN A 34 -6.41 12.03 21.39
CA GLN A 34 -5.60 11.19 22.27
C GLN A 34 -4.23 11.81 22.61
N ALA A 35 -3.57 12.49 21.66
CA ALA A 35 -2.32 13.19 21.91
C ALA A 35 -2.51 14.40 22.85
N LEU A 36 -3.60 15.14 22.69
CA LEU A 36 -4.00 16.24 23.59
C LEU A 36 -4.33 15.71 25.00
N PHE A 37 -4.95 14.52 25.09
CA PHE A 37 -5.24 13.87 26.36
C PHE A 37 -3.97 13.42 27.10
N LYS A 38 -2.99 12.86 26.39
CA LYS A 38 -1.66 12.51 26.93
C LYS A 38 -0.90 13.74 27.43
N ALA A 39 -0.90 14.82 26.66
CA ALA A 39 -0.24 16.08 27.04
C ALA A 39 -0.89 16.69 28.30
N TYR A 40 -2.21 16.65 28.41
CA TYR A 40 -2.93 17.15 29.58
C TYR A 40 -2.71 16.29 30.83
N TYR A 41 -2.81 14.97 30.71
CA TYR A 41 -2.63 14.05 31.84
C TYR A 41 -1.19 14.11 32.38
N ALA A 42 -0.19 14.07 31.49
CA ALA A 42 1.21 14.19 31.87
C ALA A 42 1.51 15.56 32.50
N ASN A 43 1.08 16.68 31.90
CA ASN A 43 1.37 18.01 32.45
C ASN A 43 0.71 18.25 33.82
N LYS A 44 -0.55 17.85 34.00
CA LYS A 44 -1.29 18.09 35.23
C LYS A 44 -0.82 17.18 36.37
N PHE A 45 -0.56 15.91 36.07
CA PHE A 45 -0.03 14.94 37.03
C PHE A 45 1.40 15.31 37.46
N PHE A 46 2.28 15.69 36.54
CA PHE A 46 3.63 16.15 36.88
C PHE A 46 3.65 17.50 37.60
N SER A 47 2.71 18.40 37.33
CA SER A 47 2.57 19.67 38.07
C SER A 47 2.15 19.43 39.53
N LEU A 48 1.23 18.49 39.76
CA LEU A 48 0.83 18.04 41.10
C LEU A 48 1.98 17.33 41.85
N LEU A 49 2.77 16.50 41.17
CA LEU A 49 3.92 15.80 41.75
C LEU A 49 5.12 16.71 42.03
N LYS A 50 5.38 17.73 41.21
CA LYS A 50 6.49 18.68 41.42
C LYS A 50 6.33 19.55 42.67
N THR A 51 5.10 19.71 43.16
CA THR A 51 4.78 20.66 44.24
C THR A 51 4.61 20.00 45.60
N LYS A 52 4.58 18.66 45.68
CA LYS A 52 4.41 17.92 46.94
C LYS A 52 5.53 16.89 47.12
N THR A 53 6.25 16.97 48.25
CA THR A 53 7.31 16.03 48.66
C THR A 53 6.77 14.65 49.09
N SER A 54 5.47 14.55 49.39
CA SER A 54 4.73 13.30 49.46
C SER A 54 3.26 13.56 49.11
N ILE A 55 2.65 12.67 48.33
CA ILE A 55 1.20 12.70 48.07
C ILE A 55 0.59 11.52 48.83
N PRO A 56 -0.37 11.75 49.75
CA PRO A 56 -1.07 10.67 50.44
C PRO A 56 -1.77 9.74 49.44
N ASN A 57 -1.75 8.42 49.71
CA ASN A 57 -2.42 7.42 48.86
C ASN A 57 -3.89 7.74 48.60
N THR A 58 -4.56 8.39 49.55
CA THR A 58 -5.96 8.83 49.43
C THR A 58 -6.16 9.93 48.38
N GLU A 59 -5.23 10.87 48.21
CA GLU A 59 -5.31 11.93 47.19
C GLU A 59 -5.05 11.36 45.78
N LEU A 60 -4.03 10.50 45.63
CA LEU A 60 -3.77 9.80 44.37
C LEU A 60 -4.92 8.89 43.97
N PHE A 61 -5.40 8.07 44.91
CA PHE A 61 -6.56 7.23 44.69
C PHE A 61 -7.78 8.06 44.28
N THR A 62 -8.00 9.21 44.91
CA THR A 62 -9.07 10.14 44.50
C THR A 62 -8.84 10.63 43.07
N VAL A 63 -7.64 11.05 42.68
CA VAL A 63 -7.32 11.49 41.31
C VAL A 63 -7.56 10.38 40.26
N PHE A 64 -7.18 9.14 40.57
CA PHE A 64 -7.40 8.00 39.66
C PHE A 64 -8.85 7.53 39.62
N SER A 65 -9.51 7.43 40.77
CA SER A 65 -10.90 6.96 40.89
C SER A 65 -11.96 7.99 40.48
N SER A 66 -11.65 9.29 40.54
CA SER A 66 -12.55 10.35 40.10
C SER A 66 -12.41 10.70 38.62
N PHE A 67 -11.59 9.98 37.84
CA PHE A 67 -11.38 10.24 36.41
C PHE A 67 -12.68 10.49 35.62
N LYS A 68 -13.70 9.62 35.74
CA LYS A 68 -14.98 9.79 35.02
C LYS A 68 -15.73 11.06 35.45
N ASN A 69 -15.78 11.36 36.76
CA ASN A 69 -16.43 12.56 37.30
C ASN A 69 -15.62 13.85 37.09
N TYR A 70 -14.30 13.72 37.03
CA TYR A 70 -13.38 14.82 36.81
C TYR A 70 -13.48 15.29 35.36
N PHE A 71 -13.50 14.34 34.43
CA PHE A 71 -13.54 14.60 32.99
C PHE A 71 -14.96 14.69 32.42
N SER A 72 -16.02 14.27 33.13
CA SER A 72 -17.41 14.47 32.69
C SER A 72 -17.79 15.94 32.51
N ASN A 73 -17.08 16.85 33.19
CA ASN A 73 -17.26 18.29 33.04
C ASN A 73 -16.52 18.86 31.81
N TYR A 74 -15.62 18.10 31.19
CA TYR A 74 -14.74 18.56 30.11
C TYR A 74 -14.88 17.75 28.82
N LEU A 75 -15.40 16.53 28.89
CA LEU A 75 -15.60 15.62 27.77
C LEU A 75 -17.10 15.30 27.66
N ARG A 76 -17.60 15.26 26.43
CA ARG A 76 -18.96 14.78 26.17
C ARG A 76 -19.06 13.29 26.50
N SER A 77 -20.25 12.86 26.93
CA SER A 77 -20.52 11.47 27.31
C SER A 77 -20.12 10.46 26.23
N GLU A 78 -20.30 10.79 24.96
CA GLU A 78 -19.95 9.89 23.85
C GLU A 78 -18.45 9.64 23.73
N THR A 79 -17.62 10.62 24.13
CA THR A 79 -16.15 10.47 24.14
C THR A 79 -15.71 9.56 25.28
N LEU A 80 -16.35 9.70 26.45
CA LEU A 80 -16.12 8.83 27.60
C LEU A 80 -16.57 7.39 27.29
N ASP A 81 -17.73 7.22 26.69
CA ASP A 81 -18.26 5.91 26.28
C ASP A 81 -17.35 5.23 25.24
N TYR A 82 -16.73 6.01 24.34
CA TYR A 82 -15.79 5.49 23.35
C TYR A 82 -14.48 5.02 24.00
N LEU A 83 -13.88 5.83 24.89
CA LEU A 83 -12.68 5.43 25.64
C LEU A 83 -12.95 4.20 26.49
N GLU A 84 -14.16 4.10 27.06
CA GLU A 84 -14.61 2.96 27.85
C GLU A 84 -14.76 1.70 26.99
N LYS A 85 -15.43 1.81 25.85
CA LYS A 85 -15.62 0.71 24.88
C LYS A 85 -14.31 0.06 24.43
N PHE A 86 -13.25 0.84 24.26
CA PHE A 86 -11.96 0.34 23.77
C PHE A 86 -10.93 0.09 24.91
N GLY A 87 -11.33 0.25 26.17
CA GLY A 87 -10.44 0.04 27.32
C GLY A 87 -9.22 0.98 27.31
N MET A 88 -9.39 2.21 26.80
CA MET A 88 -8.30 3.17 26.57
C MET A 88 -8.07 4.13 27.76
N TYR A 89 -8.77 3.89 28.87
CA TYR A 89 -8.62 4.66 30.12
C TYR A 89 -7.97 3.81 31.21
N PHE A 90 -7.26 4.46 32.13
CA PHE A 90 -6.64 3.78 33.27
C PHE A 90 -7.64 3.71 34.42
N LYS A 91 -8.06 2.50 34.79
CA LYS A 91 -8.80 2.24 36.02
C LYS A 91 -7.98 1.23 36.81
N PRO A 92 -7.14 1.68 37.75
CA PRO A 92 -6.30 0.77 38.50
C PRO A 92 -7.18 -0.09 39.40
N GLU A 93 -7.30 -1.37 39.06
CA GLU A 93 -8.02 -2.34 39.88
C GLU A 93 -7.26 -2.56 41.19
N ILE A 94 -5.93 -2.59 41.13
CA ILE A 94 -5.10 -2.95 42.27
C ILE A 94 -4.97 -1.79 43.27
N LEU A 95 -5.10 -0.53 42.83
CA LEU A 95 -5.12 0.64 43.74
C LEU A 95 -6.42 0.75 44.59
N THR A 96 -7.42 -0.10 44.36
CA THR A 96 -8.62 -0.15 45.20
C THR A 96 -8.36 -0.79 46.57
N ASP A 97 -7.24 -1.50 46.73
CA ASP A 97 -6.79 -2.06 47.99
C ASP A 97 -5.95 -1.02 48.78
N LYS A 98 -6.46 -0.60 49.94
CA LYS A 98 -5.89 0.51 50.75
C LYS A 98 -4.64 0.12 51.54
N SER A 99 -4.06 -1.05 51.31
CA SER A 99 -3.05 -1.66 52.18
C SER A 99 -1.59 -1.30 51.86
N TRP A 100 -1.31 -0.55 50.79
CA TRP A 100 0.06 -0.29 50.36
C TRP A 100 0.71 0.91 51.06
N ALA A 101 2.00 0.78 51.36
CA ALA A 101 2.76 1.68 52.23
C ALA A 101 3.03 3.11 51.66
N GLY A 102 2.57 3.44 50.45
CA GLY A 102 2.85 4.72 49.81
C GLY A 102 3.68 4.59 48.54
N PRO A 103 3.87 5.68 47.77
CA PRO A 103 4.74 5.67 46.62
C PRO A 103 6.20 5.43 47.03
N LEU A 104 6.83 4.43 46.43
CA LEU A 104 8.28 4.38 46.30
C LEU A 104 8.68 5.20 45.07
N THR A 105 9.36 6.32 45.28
CA THR A 105 10.00 7.06 44.19
C THR A 105 11.26 6.30 43.76
N THR A 106 11.29 5.80 42.54
CA THR A 106 12.47 5.11 42.00
C THR A 106 13.45 6.08 41.34
N ASP A 107 12.95 7.22 40.83
CA ASP A 107 13.69 8.42 40.44
C ASP A 107 12.71 9.62 40.24
N PHE A 108 13.18 10.78 39.76
CA PHE A 108 12.31 11.95 39.47
C PHE A 108 11.28 11.76 38.34
N THR A 109 11.32 10.63 37.66
CA THR A 109 10.48 10.30 36.49
C THR A 109 9.62 9.06 36.67
N HIS A 110 9.79 8.31 37.77
CA HIS A 110 9.10 7.05 38.05
C HIS A 110 8.60 6.94 39.50
N PHE A 111 7.30 6.72 39.66
CA PHE A 111 6.62 6.49 40.94
C PHE A 111 6.02 5.09 40.97
N TYR A 112 6.41 4.29 41.95
CA TYR A 112 5.93 2.91 42.12
C TYR A 112 5.04 2.78 43.34
N TYR A 113 3.95 2.03 43.23
CA TYR A 113 3.05 1.66 44.32
C TYR A 113 2.83 0.16 44.28
N GLY A 114 3.11 -0.55 45.37
CA GLY A 114 2.89 -1.99 45.42
C GLY A 114 3.84 -2.70 46.36
N GLU A 115 3.91 -4.00 46.19
CA GLU A 115 4.77 -4.89 46.94
C GLU A 115 6.26 -4.68 46.59
N THR A 116 7.14 -4.87 47.56
CA THR A 116 8.59 -4.80 47.33
C THR A 116 9.30 -5.94 48.05
N ASP A 117 10.46 -6.34 47.54
CA ASP A 117 11.34 -7.25 48.26
C ASP A 117 12.04 -6.58 49.46
N GLU A 118 12.88 -7.35 50.17
CA GLU A 118 13.66 -6.85 51.32
C GLU A 118 14.60 -5.67 50.97
N LYS A 119 14.94 -5.50 49.69
CA LYS A 119 15.80 -4.43 49.18
C LYS A 119 15.00 -3.23 48.67
N LYS A 120 13.68 -3.21 48.87
CA LYS A 120 12.75 -2.20 48.36
C LYS A 120 12.72 -2.13 46.83
N VAL A 121 13.01 -3.24 46.14
CA VAL A 121 12.86 -3.36 44.70
C VAL A 121 11.42 -3.81 44.39
N PRO A 122 10.76 -3.26 43.35
CA PRO A 122 9.42 -3.71 42.95
C PRO A 122 9.37 -5.23 42.73
N TYR A 123 8.46 -5.89 43.44
CA TYR A 123 8.28 -7.34 43.41
C TYR A 123 6.85 -7.68 43.84
N GLY A 124 6.14 -8.55 43.12
CA GLY A 124 4.72 -8.81 43.38
C GLY A 124 3.81 -7.83 42.64
N SER A 125 2.61 -7.59 43.16
CA SER A 125 1.62 -6.75 42.47
C SER A 125 1.88 -5.26 42.70
N GLY A 126 1.75 -4.44 41.65
CA GLY A 126 1.87 -2.99 41.80
C GLY A 126 1.53 -2.18 40.56
N VAL A 127 1.71 -0.87 40.69
CA VAL A 127 1.50 0.15 39.67
C VAL A 127 2.76 1.02 39.58
N LEU A 128 3.35 1.10 38.38
CA LEU A 128 4.46 1.99 38.05
C LEU A 128 3.95 3.10 37.14
N ILE A 129 4.12 4.35 37.57
CA ILE A 129 3.77 5.55 36.81
C ILE A 129 5.06 6.23 36.39
N SER A 130 5.30 6.26 35.08
CA SER A 130 6.41 6.96 34.44
C SER A 130 5.90 8.20 33.69
N PHE A 131 6.83 9.03 33.21
CA PHE A 131 6.51 10.17 32.32
C PHE A 131 5.79 9.73 31.03
N ASN A 132 6.15 8.56 30.49
CA ASN A 132 5.67 8.10 29.18
C ASN A 132 4.67 6.95 29.24
N TYR A 133 4.50 6.30 30.40
CA TYR A 133 3.62 5.15 30.51
C TYR A 133 3.15 4.92 31.94
N ILE A 134 2.06 4.18 32.06
CA ILE A 134 1.57 3.63 33.32
C ILE A 134 1.47 2.13 33.14
N TYR A 135 2.06 1.37 34.05
CA TYR A 135 1.97 -0.08 34.11
C TYR A 135 1.30 -0.50 35.40
N GLU A 136 0.38 -1.45 35.32
CA GLU A 136 -0.25 -2.12 36.45
C GLU A 136 -0.13 -3.62 36.25
N GLY A 137 0.43 -4.33 37.21
CA GLY A 137 0.63 -5.77 37.08
C GLY A 137 1.69 -6.31 38.02
N TRP A 138 2.23 -7.47 37.64
CA TRP A 138 3.20 -8.18 38.44
C TRP A 138 4.65 -7.76 38.12
N PHE A 139 5.48 -7.71 39.17
CA PHE A 139 6.87 -7.32 39.11
C PHE A 139 7.77 -8.44 39.63
N SER A 140 8.95 -8.58 39.02
CA SER A 140 10.03 -9.42 39.53
C SER A 140 11.37 -8.74 39.27
N ASN A 141 12.20 -8.60 40.30
CA ASN A 141 13.50 -7.92 40.23
C ASN A 141 13.41 -6.52 39.57
N GLY A 142 12.34 -5.76 39.86
CA GLY A 142 12.15 -4.42 39.32
C GLY A 142 11.67 -4.36 37.86
N LYS A 143 11.37 -5.50 37.23
CA LYS A 143 10.88 -5.59 35.84
C LYS A 143 9.44 -6.09 35.79
N PHE A 144 8.73 -5.73 34.72
CA PHE A 144 7.40 -6.28 34.42
C PHE A 144 7.52 -7.78 34.13
N GLU A 145 6.68 -8.59 34.76
CA GLU A 145 6.72 -10.05 34.67
C GLU A 145 5.31 -10.60 34.86
N GLY A 146 4.98 -11.74 34.26
CA GLY A 146 3.64 -12.33 34.41
C GLY A 146 2.54 -11.45 33.82
N LYS A 147 1.37 -11.36 34.46
CA LYS A 147 0.24 -10.59 33.94
C LYS A 147 0.37 -9.10 34.24
N GLY A 148 0.07 -8.26 33.26
CA GLY A 148 -0.02 -6.82 33.48
C GLY A 148 -0.56 -6.03 32.29
N ARG A 149 -1.02 -4.82 32.61
CA ARG A 149 -1.61 -3.86 31.69
C ARG A 149 -0.77 -2.58 31.67
N MET A 150 -0.33 -2.19 30.49
CA MET A 150 0.42 -0.96 30.25
C MET A 150 -0.37 0.00 29.34
N ILE A 151 -0.41 1.27 29.70
CA ILE A 151 -0.82 2.37 28.83
C ILE A 151 0.43 3.17 28.50
N ASP A 152 0.83 3.24 27.23
CA ASP A 152 2.02 3.98 26.80
C ASP A 152 1.71 5.10 25.82
N ASP A 153 2.45 6.20 25.91
CA ASP A 153 2.24 7.41 25.13
C ASP A 153 2.51 7.26 23.63
N LYS A 154 3.11 6.17 23.17
CA LYS A 154 3.53 5.97 21.78
C LYS A 154 2.66 5.00 21.00
N GLN A 155 2.35 3.82 21.55
CA GLN A 155 1.75 2.69 20.83
C GLN A 155 0.28 2.51 21.18
N GLY A 156 -0.05 2.34 22.46
CA GLY A 156 -1.41 2.03 22.85
C GLY A 156 -1.58 1.56 24.29
N VAL A 157 -2.58 0.69 24.46
CA VAL A 157 -2.80 -0.08 25.68
C VAL A 157 -2.45 -1.53 25.38
N TYR A 158 -1.50 -2.08 26.14
CA TYR A 158 -1.21 -3.50 26.14
C TYR A 158 -1.78 -4.15 27.40
N ASP A 159 -2.43 -5.28 27.27
CA ASP A 159 -2.93 -6.10 28.38
C ASP A 159 -2.59 -7.56 28.10
N GLY A 160 -1.68 -8.14 28.88
CA GLY A 160 -1.18 -9.48 28.59
C GLY A 160 -0.03 -9.95 29.47
N ASP A 161 0.67 -10.96 28.97
CA ASP A 161 1.85 -11.54 29.60
C ASP A 161 3.11 -10.69 29.35
N TRP A 162 3.96 -10.64 30.37
CA TRP A 162 5.22 -9.92 30.39
C TRP A 162 6.32 -10.87 30.80
N GLN A 163 7.49 -10.72 30.19
CA GLN A 163 8.69 -11.43 30.60
C GLN A 163 9.87 -10.46 30.58
N SER A 164 10.54 -10.30 31.71
CA SER A 164 11.73 -9.45 31.83
C SER A 164 11.56 -8.03 31.27
N GLY A 165 10.38 -7.43 31.46
CA GLY A 165 10.05 -6.09 30.99
C GLY A 165 9.58 -5.98 29.53
N GLN A 166 9.40 -7.10 28.84
CA GLN A 166 8.95 -7.16 27.45
C GLN A 166 7.59 -7.83 27.33
N LYS A 167 6.77 -7.42 26.36
CA LYS A 167 5.53 -8.13 26.03
C LYS A 167 5.89 -9.53 25.53
N HIS A 168 5.29 -10.55 26.11
CA HIS A 168 5.57 -11.95 25.82
C HIS A 168 4.26 -12.75 25.95
N GLY A 169 4.25 -14.04 25.64
CA GLY A 169 3.11 -14.93 25.93
C GLY A 169 1.83 -14.51 25.20
N ASN A 170 0.68 -14.46 25.87
CA ASN A 170 -0.59 -14.01 25.27
C ASN A 170 -0.93 -12.59 25.71
N GLY A 171 -1.36 -11.75 24.76
CA GLY A 171 -1.76 -10.39 25.09
C GLY A 171 -2.56 -9.69 24.00
N THR A 172 -3.22 -8.63 24.42
CA THR A 172 -4.01 -7.74 23.57
C THR A 172 -3.36 -6.38 23.52
N MET A 173 -3.10 -5.87 22.32
CA MET A 173 -2.69 -4.48 22.09
C MET A 173 -3.83 -3.73 21.42
N THR A 174 -4.33 -2.70 22.07
CA THR A 174 -5.22 -1.69 21.49
C THR A 174 -4.41 -0.46 21.15
N TYR A 175 -4.16 -0.24 19.87
CA TYR A 175 -3.37 0.90 19.38
C TYR A 175 -4.16 2.20 19.41
N TRP A 176 -3.44 3.33 19.43
CA TRP A 176 -4.05 4.66 19.39
C TRP A 176 -4.90 4.90 18.12
N ASN A 177 -4.56 4.28 17.00
CA ASN A 177 -5.38 4.31 15.77
C ASN A 177 -6.64 3.42 15.83
N CYS A 178 -6.97 2.86 17.00
CA CYS A 178 -8.06 1.93 17.28
C CYS A 178 -7.95 0.57 16.59
N SER A 179 -6.79 0.25 16.01
CA SER A 179 -6.50 -1.12 15.62
C SER A 179 -6.28 -1.96 16.88
N LYS A 180 -6.61 -3.24 16.82
CA LYS A 180 -6.47 -4.16 17.94
C LYS A 180 -5.76 -5.42 17.48
N TYR A 181 -4.72 -5.83 18.18
CA TYR A 181 -4.12 -7.14 18.04
C TYR A 181 -4.41 -7.98 19.27
N SER A 182 -4.84 -9.23 19.10
CA SER A 182 -5.02 -10.19 20.20
C SER A 182 -4.33 -11.49 19.80
N GLY A 183 -3.30 -11.91 20.52
CA GLY A 183 -2.53 -13.10 20.12
C GLY A 183 -1.24 -13.29 20.90
N ASN A 184 -0.32 -14.08 20.34
CA ASN A 184 0.96 -14.33 20.96
C ASN A 184 1.97 -13.18 20.76
N TRP A 185 2.85 -13.01 21.74
CA TRP A 185 3.90 -12.01 21.74
C TRP A 185 5.24 -12.65 22.09
N GLU A 186 6.30 -12.16 21.46
CA GLU A 186 7.68 -12.53 21.77
C GLU A 186 8.54 -11.28 21.63
N ASP A 187 9.29 -10.92 22.68
CA ASP A 187 10.21 -9.78 22.71
C ASP A 187 9.62 -8.48 22.14
N ASN A 188 8.43 -8.11 22.61
CA ASN A 188 7.66 -6.93 22.18
C ASN A 188 7.08 -6.97 20.76
N LYS A 189 7.19 -8.09 20.04
CA LYS A 189 6.65 -8.27 18.68
C LYS A 189 5.50 -9.26 18.68
N LYS A 190 4.58 -9.11 17.73
CA LYS A 190 3.56 -10.12 17.45
C LYS A 190 4.26 -11.38 16.94
N HIS A 191 3.92 -12.51 17.54
CA HIS A 191 4.45 -13.82 17.19
C HIS A 191 3.31 -14.84 17.24
N GLY A 192 3.50 -16.06 16.75
CA GLY A 192 2.55 -17.17 16.92
C GLY A 192 1.18 -16.87 16.33
N GLN A 193 0.11 -17.37 16.95
CA GLN A 193 -1.25 -17.17 16.46
C GLN A 193 -1.83 -15.85 16.98
N GLY A 194 -2.58 -15.15 16.15
CA GLY A 194 -3.30 -13.95 16.58
C GLY A 194 -4.32 -13.42 15.59
N ALA A 195 -5.12 -12.49 16.07
CA ALA A 195 -6.07 -11.71 15.29
C ALA A 195 -5.69 -10.23 15.31
N LEU A 196 -5.73 -9.58 14.15
CA LEU A 196 -5.47 -8.16 13.96
C LEU A 196 -6.68 -7.49 13.32
N ASP A 197 -7.41 -6.71 14.11
CA ASP A 197 -8.46 -5.82 13.69
C ASP A 197 -7.87 -4.44 13.33
N GLU A 198 -8.09 -3.98 12.11
CA GLU A 198 -7.72 -2.64 11.65
C GLU A 198 -8.96 -1.89 11.16
N GLN A 199 -8.80 -0.59 10.87
CA GLN A 199 -9.91 0.24 10.43
C GLN A 199 -10.58 -0.25 9.14
N SER A 200 -9.87 -0.96 8.26
CA SER A 200 -10.36 -1.41 6.95
C SER A 200 -10.28 -2.92 6.73
N SER A 201 -9.60 -3.65 7.61
CA SER A 201 -9.34 -5.08 7.45
C SER A 201 -9.34 -5.81 8.79
N HIS A 202 -9.60 -7.11 8.74
CA HIS A 202 -9.44 -8.04 9.84
C HIS A 202 -8.58 -9.20 9.35
N TYR A 203 -7.58 -9.61 10.13
CA TYR A 203 -6.73 -10.75 9.82
C TYR A 203 -6.69 -11.71 11.00
N GLU A 204 -6.75 -13.01 10.72
CA GLU A 204 -6.57 -14.08 11.70
C GLU A 204 -5.56 -15.10 11.15
N GLY A 205 -4.49 -15.38 11.90
CA GLY A 205 -3.44 -16.31 11.47
C GLY A 205 -2.11 -16.16 12.21
N CYS A 206 -1.05 -16.67 11.59
CA CYS A 206 0.31 -16.67 12.14
C CYS A 206 1.00 -15.29 12.00
N PHE A 207 1.78 -14.92 13.01
CA PHE A 207 2.70 -13.79 13.02
C PHE A 207 4.12 -14.24 13.36
N GLU A 208 5.11 -13.63 12.70
CA GLU A 208 6.53 -13.80 12.98
C GLU A 208 7.18 -12.43 12.88
N ASN A 209 7.75 -11.94 14.00
CA ASN A 209 8.40 -10.64 14.07
C ASN A 209 7.52 -9.48 13.52
N ASP A 210 6.27 -9.39 13.99
CA ASP A 210 5.24 -8.42 13.55
C ASP A 210 4.67 -8.62 12.13
N LEU A 211 5.19 -9.58 11.35
CA LEU A 211 4.74 -9.84 9.98
C LEU A 211 3.82 -11.06 9.93
N LYS A 212 2.80 -11.02 9.06
CA LYS A 212 1.93 -12.18 8.82
C LYS A 212 2.75 -13.31 8.17
N CYS A 213 2.57 -14.53 8.68
CA CYS A 213 3.24 -15.75 8.22
C CYS A 213 2.25 -16.88 8.07
N GLY A 214 2.70 -17.98 7.45
CA GLY A 214 1.97 -19.24 7.42
C GLY A 214 0.56 -19.10 6.87
N TYR A 215 -0.33 -20.00 7.26
CA TYR A 215 -1.73 -19.92 6.86
C TYR A 215 -2.49 -18.86 7.66
N GLY A 216 -3.32 -18.07 6.97
CA GLY A 216 -4.21 -17.10 7.60
C GLY A 216 -5.38 -16.67 6.70
N GLU A 217 -6.30 -15.93 7.29
CA GLU A 217 -7.48 -15.36 6.63
C GLU A 217 -7.48 -13.85 6.83
N GLN A 218 -7.65 -13.09 5.74
CA GLN A 218 -7.79 -11.64 5.77
C GLN A 218 -9.09 -11.23 5.10
N THR A 219 -9.94 -10.49 5.82
CA THR A 219 -11.16 -9.89 5.29
C THR A 219 -11.03 -8.37 5.27
N PHE A 220 -11.69 -7.73 4.31
CA PHE A 220 -11.70 -6.27 4.16
C PHE A 220 -13.13 -5.76 4.24
N LYS A 221 -13.33 -4.52 4.71
CA LYS A 221 -14.66 -3.89 4.81
C LYS A 221 -15.41 -3.81 3.47
N ASN A 222 -14.69 -3.82 2.35
CA ASN A 222 -15.29 -3.86 1.01
C ASN A 222 -15.84 -5.25 0.62
N GLY A 223 -15.75 -6.25 1.49
CA GLY A 223 -16.18 -7.62 1.26
C GLY A 223 -15.15 -8.48 0.53
N THR A 224 -13.98 -7.94 0.17
CA THR A 224 -12.87 -8.73 -0.34
C THR A 224 -12.31 -9.59 0.79
N TRP A 225 -11.92 -10.82 0.49
CA TRP A 225 -11.22 -11.68 1.44
C TRP A 225 -10.16 -12.53 0.76
N TYR A 226 -9.13 -12.89 1.52
CA TYR A 226 -8.07 -13.81 1.15
C TYR A 226 -7.93 -14.89 2.22
N LYS A 227 -7.73 -16.14 1.81
CA LYS A 227 -7.44 -17.26 2.69
C LYS A 227 -6.32 -18.10 2.09
N GLY A 228 -5.18 -18.20 2.75
CA GLY A 228 -4.02 -18.86 2.18
C GLY A 228 -2.74 -18.59 2.94
N ASN A 229 -1.60 -18.87 2.31
CA ASN A 229 -0.30 -18.71 2.96
C ASN A 229 0.23 -17.27 2.84
N PHE A 230 0.99 -16.85 3.84
CA PHE A 230 1.65 -15.57 3.94
C PHE A 230 3.14 -15.76 4.17
N VAL A 231 3.95 -14.93 3.50
CA VAL A 231 5.39 -14.80 3.76
C VAL A 231 5.71 -13.32 3.86
N ASN A 232 6.29 -12.89 4.99
CA ASN A 232 6.64 -11.49 5.25
C ASN A 232 5.48 -10.50 5.02
N GLY A 233 4.25 -10.89 5.38
CA GLY A 233 3.06 -10.05 5.21
C GLY A 233 2.42 -10.07 3.81
N LEU A 234 3.01 -10.77 2.83
CA LEU A 234 2.49 -10.87 1.46
C LEU A 234 1.82 -12.22 1.23
N TYR A 235 0.79 -12.26 0.37
CA TYR A 235 0.21 -13.52 -0.09
C TYR A 235 1.27 -14.34 -0.83
N ASP A 236 1.42 -15.60 -0.45
CA ASP A 236 2.43 -16.49 -1.00
C ASP A 236 1.90 -17.93 -1.01
N GLY A 237 2.50 -18.83 -1.79
CA GLY A 237 2.06 -20.21 -1.90
C GLY A 237 0.59 -20.37 -2.32
N ILE A 238 -0.09 -21.41 -1.84
CA ILE A 238 -1.48 -21.68 -2.21
C ILE A 238 -2.44 -20.79 -1.41
N GLY A 239 -3.42 -20.20 -2.10
CA GLY A 239 -4.49 -19.44 -1.46
C GLY A 239 -5.71 -19.20 -2.36
N THR A 240 -6.74 -18.61 -1.77
CA THR A 240 -7.97 -18.19 -2.42
C THR A 240 -8.22 -16.71 -2.13
N LEU A 241 -8.44 -15.92 -3.16
CA LEU A 241 -8.81 -14.51 -3.11
C LEU A 241 -10.22 -14.35 -3.69
N ASN A 242 -11.11 -13.66 -3.00
CA ASN A 242 -12.43 -13.30 -3.52
C ASN A 242 -12.62 -11.80 -3.39
N ASN A 243 -12.95 -11.14 -4.49
CA ASN A 243 -13.20 -9.71 -4.56
C ASN A 243 -14.68 -9.46 -4.87
N LYS A 244 -15.46 -9.28 -3.80
CA LYS A 244 -16.91 -9.06 -3.88
C LYS A 244 -17.33 -7.83 -4.68
N GLN A 245 -16.49 -6.79 -4.78
CA GLN A 245 -16.84 -5.58 -5.53
C GLN A 245 -16.72 -5.76 -7.04
N SER A 246 -15.74 -6.54 -7.48
CA SER A 246 -15.52 -6.84 -8.90
C SER A 246 -16.24 -8.12 -9.35
N ASN A 247 -16.73 -8.95 -8.43
CA ASN A 247 -17.15 -10.33 -8.70
C ASN A 247 -16.02 -11.19 -9.31
N GLU A 248 -14.77 -10.90 -8.96
CA GLU A 248 -13.62 -11.73 -9.34
C GLU A 248 -13.22 -12.66 -8.20
N SER A 249 -12.81 -13.88 -8.52
CA SER A 249 -12.20 -14.78 -7.54
C SER A 249 -11.06 -15.58 -8.14
N TYR A 250 -10.01 -15.80 -7.37
CA TYR A 250 -8.84 -16.56 -7.76
C TYR A 250 -8.54 -17.64 -6.73
N GLU A 251 -8.23 -18.84 -7.18
CA GLU A 251 -7.73 -19.95 -6.36
C GLU A 251 -6.48 -20.53 -7.03
N GLY A 252 -5.33 -20.50 -6.34
CA GLY A 252 -4.09 -20.95 -6.94
C GLY A 252 -2.84 -20.50 -6.20
N GLU A 253 -1.73 -20.49 -6.92
CA GLU A 253 -0.41 -20.11 -6.43
C GLU A 253 -0.18 -18.59 -6.46
N PHE A 254 0.38 -18.08 -5.37
CA PHE A 254 0.79 -16.70 -5.17
C PHE A 254 2.29 -16.63 -4.94
N ASN A 255 2.91 -15.55 -5.41
CA ASN A 255 4.30 -15.19 -5.09
C ASN A 255 4.37 -13.69 -4.86
N CYS A 256 4.81 -13.27 -3.67
CA CYS A 256 4.94 -11.85 -3.29
C CYS A 256 3.67 -11.02 -3.61
N GLY A 257 2.48 -11.58 -3.34
CA GLY A 257 1.20 -10.92 -3.55
C GLY A 257 0.61 -11.00 -4.96
N SER A 258 1.31 -11.60 -5.93
CA SER A 258 0.83 -11.74 -7.32
C SER A 258 0.46 -13.18 -7.65
N PHE A 259 -0.51 -13.39 -8.55
CA PHE A 259 -0.76 -14.72 -9.13
C PHE A 259 0.48 -15.19 -9.90
N ASP A 260 1.08 -16.30 -9.51
CA ASP A 260 2.33 -16.83 -10.08
C ASP A 260 2.38 -18.34 -9.87
N GLY A 261 2.36 -19.11 -10.95
CA GLY A 261 2.14 -20.57 -10.90
C GLY A 261 0.76 -20.95 -11.44
N LYS A 262 0.20 -22.07 -10.98
CA LYS A 262 -1.10 -22.56 -11.47
C LYS A 262 -2.26 -22.00 -10.67
N GLY A 263 -3.36 -21.69 -11.35
CA GLY A 263 -4.58 -21.26 -10.67
C GLY A 263 -5.83 -21.24 -11.54
N THR A 264 -6.94 -20.90 -10.88
CA THR A 264 -8.25 -20.71 -11.47
C THR A 264 -8.73 -19.29 -11.17
N LEU A 265 -8.98 -18.50 -12.21
CA LEU A 265 -9.55 -17.15 -12.11
C LEU A 265 -10.98 -17.15 -12.66
N ILE A 266 -11.94 -16.71 -11.86
CA ILE A 266 -13.31 -16.42 -12.25
C ILE A 266 -13.42 -14.90 -12.43
N MET A 267 -13.84 -14.48 -13.61
CA MET A 267 -13.98 -13.07 -14.02
C MET A 267 -15.41 -12.55 -13.78
N PRO A 268 -15.63 -11.22 -13.80
CA PRO A 268 -16.93 -10.61 -13.48
C PRO A 268 -18.06 -11.03 -14.43
N ASP A 269 -17.70 -11.40 -15.66
CA ASP A 269 -18.60 -11.82 -16.73
C ASP A 269 -18.91 -13.34 -16.69
N GLY A 270 -18.44 -14.05 -15.66
CA GLY A 270 -18.65 -15.48 -15.46
C GLY A 270 -17.68 -16.37 -16.25
N TRP A 271 -16.76 -15.80 -17.03
CA TRP A 271 -15.71 -16.59 -17.67
C TRP A 271 -14.72 -17.11 -16.62
N THR A 272 -14.22 -18.32 -16.84
CA THR A 272 -13.25 -18.97 -15.97
C THR A 272 -11.98 -19.30 -16.74
N TYR A 273 -10.83 -18.87 -16.24
CA TYR A 273 -9.53 -19.30 -16.73
C TYR A 273 -8.90 -20.30 -15.76
N VAL A 274 -8.39 -21.43 -16.26
CA VAL A 274 -7.63 -22.43 -15.51
C VAL A 274 -6.30 -22.66 -16.22
N GLY A 275 -5.18 -22.30 -15.59
CA GLY A 275 -3.86 -22.42 -16.25
C GLY A 275 -2.74 -21.75 -15.49
N ASP A 276 -1.64 -21.50 -16.19
CA ASP A 276 -0.47 -20.83 -15.61
C ASP A 276 -0.67 -19.30 -15.53
N PHE A 277 -0.03 -18.70 -14.53
CA PHE A 277 0.02 -17.26 -14.27
C PHE A 277 1.46 -16.83 -14.04
N LYS A 278 1.77 -15.57 -14.39
CA LYS A 278 3.04 -14.93 -14.06
C LYS A 278 2.84 -13.45 -13.78
N ASN A 279 3.29 -12.97 -12.62
CA ASN A 279 3.19 -11.57 -12.20
C ASN A 279 1.75 -11.02 -12.31
N GLY A 280 0.75 -11.83 -11.96
CA GLY A 280 -0.67 -11.46 -12.00
C GLY A 280 -1.37 -11.70 -13.35
N ASN A 281 -0.62 -11.95 -14.44
CA ASN A 281 -1.21 -12.13 -15.77
C ASN A 281 -1.30 -13.61 -16.16
N ARG A 282 -2.29 -13.99 -16.97
CA ARG A 282 -2.32 -15.33 -17.60
C ARG A 282 -1.10 -15.53 -18.48
N SER A 283 -0.44 -16.67 -18.31
CA SER A 283 0.79 -17.03 -18.99
C SER A 283 0.81 -18.54 -19.25
N GLY A 284 1.82 -19.06 -19.95
CA GLY A 284 1.98 -20.51 -20.13
C GLY A 284 0.79 -21.16 -20.83
N PHE A 285 0.38 -22.36 -20.43
CA PHE A 285 -0.77 -23.04 -21.01
C PHE A 285 -2.00 -22.87 -20.11
N GLY A 286 -3.16 -22.68 -20.73
CA GLY A 286 -4.39 -22.45 -19.99
C GLY A 286 -5.66 -22.63 -20.79
N THR A 287 -6.73 -22.87 -20.06
CA THR A 287 -8.08 -23.10 -20.55
C THR A 287 -8.99 -21.96 -20.13
N LEU A 288 -9.52 -21.20 -21.09
CA LEU A 288 -10.54 -20.19 -20.87
C LEU A 288 -11.92 -20.77 -21.24
N LYS A 289 -12.88 -20.78 -20.32
CA LYS A 289 -14.21 -21.37 -20.52
C LYS A 289 -15.35 -20.49 -20.02
N SER A 290 -16.49 -20.62 -20.67
CA SER A 290 -17.82 -20.19 -20.20
C SER A 290 -18.74 -21.41 -20.08
N SER A 291 -20.05 -21.20 -19.89
CA SER A 291 -21.05 -22.28 -19.95
C SER A 291 -21.18 -22.93 -21.33
N GLU A 292 -20.82 -22.22 -22.41
CA GLU A 292 -21.08 -22.67 -23.79
C GLU A 292 -19.81 -23.07 -24.55
N VAL A 293 -18.67 -22.48 -24.20
CA VAL A 293 -17.44 -22.55 -24.99
C VAL A 293 -16.23 -22.77 -24.10
N ARG A 294 -15.26 -23.57 -24.59
CA ARG A 294 -13.94 -23.73 -23.99
C ARG A 294 -12.84 -23.49 -25.03
N TYR A 295 -11.84 -22.70 -24.68
CA TYR A 295 -10.62 -22.44 -25.44
C TYR A 295 -9.41 -22.98 -24.68
N GLU A 296 -8.67 -23.88 -25.28
CA GLU A 296 -7.34 -24.28 -24.80
C GLU A 296 -6.29 -23.56 -25.65
N SER A 297 -5.34 -22.89 -25.01
CA SER A 297 -4.32 -22.10 -25.71
C SER A 297 -3.07 -21.94 -24.85
N LYS A 298 -1.96 -21.54 -25.48
CA LYS A 298 -0.87 -20.87 -24.77
C LYS A 298 -1.28 -19.40 -24.51
N TRP A 299 -0.74 -18.76 -23.48
CA TRP A 299 -1.05 -17.39 -23.06
C TRP A 299 0.24 -16.62 -22.77
N ILE A 300 0.27 -15.33 -23.08
CA ILE A 300 1.39 -14.42 -22.80
C ILE A 300 0.81 -13.07 -22.38
N ASN A 301 0.97 -12.70 -21.10
CA ASN A 301 0.47 -11.43 -20.55
C ASN A 301 -1.01 -11.20 -20.86
N ASP A 302 -1.87 -12.15 -20.48
CA ASP A 302 -3.32 -12.12 -20.68
C ASP A 302 -3.84 -12.30 -22.11
N GLU A 303 -2.94 -12.42 -23.08
CA GLU A 303 -3.32 -12.64 -24.48
C GLU A 303 -3.12 -14.11 -24.89
N PRO A 304 -4.11 -14.75 -25.54
CA PRO A 304 -3.94 -16.11 -26.05
C PRO A 304 -3.01 -16.12 -27.27
N PHE A 305 -2.16 -17.15 -27.36
CA PHE A 305 -1.07 -17.30 -28.31
C PHE A 305 -1.00 -18.71 -28.88
N GLY A 306 -0.69 -18.80 -30.18
CA GLY A 306 -0.42 -20.07 -30.86
C GLY A 306 -1.67 -20.81 -31.31
N GLU A 307 -1.58 -22.14 -31.30
CA GLU A 307 -2.71 -23.03 -31.63
C GLU A 307 -3.75 -23.00 -30.52
N TYR A 308 -5.02 -23.13 -30.91
CA TYR A 308 -6.11 -23.34 -29.98
C TYR A 308 -7.03 -24.46 -30.40
N ASN A 309 -7.61 -25.10 -29.39
CA ASN A 309 -8.75 -25.98 -29.54
C ASN A 309 -9.98 -25.28 -28.97
N LYS A 310 -11.00 -25.05 -29.81
CA LYS A 310 -12.31 -24.54 -29.38
C LYS A 310 -13.31 -25.68 -29.35
N TYR A 311 -13.93 -25.87 -28.19
CA TYR A 311 -14.97 -26.88 -27.96
C TYR A 311 -16.32 -26.17 -27.80
N SER A 312 -17.36 -26.66 -28.47
CA SER A 312 -18.75 -26.21 -28.33
C SER A 312 -19.61 -27.35 -27.78
N SER A 313 -20.67 -27.02 -27.06
CA SER A 313 -21.70 -27.95 -26.57
C SER A 313 -22.33 -28.84 -27.65
N LYS A 314 -22.15 -28.52 -28.94
CA LYS A 314 -22.65 -29.29 -30.10
C LYS A 314 -21.69 -30.40 -30.61
N GLN A 315 -20.78 -30.93 -29.77
CA GLN A 315 -19.85 -32.05 -30.08
C GLN A 315 -18.74 -31.81 -31.14
N TYR A 316 -18.60 -30.61 -31.71
CA TYR A 316 -17.53 -30.31 -32.67
C TYR A 316 -16.30 -29.67 -31.99
N VAL A 317 -15.10 -30.11 -32.40
CA VAL A 317 -13.82 -29.45 -32.05
C VAL A 317 -13.38 -28.60 -33.23
N ILE A 318 -13.32 -27.29 -33.05
CA ILE A 318 -12.74 -26.37 -34.02
C ILE A 318 -11.28 -26.16 -33.62
N LYS A 319 -10.35 -26.73 -34.39
CA LYS A 319 -8.93 -26.41 -34.28
C LYS A 319 -8.63 -25.18 -35.12
N GLY A 320 -7.92 -24.23 -34.56
CA GLY A 320 -7.46 -23.05 -35.26
C GLY A 320 -6.10 -22.63 -34.74
N VAL A 321 -5.41 -21.82 -35.52
CA VAL A 321 -4.36 -20.96 -34.98
C VAL A 321 -5.05 -19.66 -34.64
N TRP A 322 -4.82 -19.09 -33.45
CA TRP A 322 -5.26 -17.72 -33.19
C TRP A 322 -4.71 -16.89 -34.34
N LYS A 323 -5.61 -16.36 -35.18
CA LYS A 323 -5.26 -15.71 -36.44
C LYS A 323 -4.14 -14.75 -36.09
N LYS A 324 -2.95 -15.06 -36.63
CA LYS A 324 -1.69 -14.34 -36.55
C LYS A 324 -1.81 -13.21 -35.54
N PHE A 325 -1.24 -13.40 -34.34
CA PHE A 325 -0.79 -12.33 -33.44
C PHE A 325 -0.96 -11.00 -34.18
N LEU A 326 -1.82 -10.08 -33.73
CA LEU A 326 -1.27 -8.74 -33.64
C LEU A 326 -0.26 -8.94 -32.54
N PRO A 327 1.02 -9.22 -32.83
CA PRO A 327 1.98 -9.00 -31.78
C PRO A 327 1.74 -7.53 -31.40
N VAL A 328 2.34 -7.09 -30.32
CA VAL A 328 2.98 -5.80 -30.56
C VAL A 328 3.96 -6.13 -31.69
N ASN A 329 3.54 -6.03 -32.97
CA ASN A 329 4.37 -6.25 -34.14
C ASN A 329 5.60 -5.47 -33.76
N HIS A 330 6.74 -6.18 -33.65
CA HIS A 330 7.90 -5.58 -32.98
C HIS A 330 8.13 -4.18 -33.55
N MET A 331 7.89 -4.04 -34.86
CA MET A 331 7.58 -2.78 -35.51
C MET A 331 6.45 -2.94 -36.55
N ASP A 332 5.69 -1.86 -36.79
CA ASP A 332 4.76 -1.70 -37.91
C ASP A 332 5.20 -0.53 -38.78
N GLU A 333 5.10 -0.64 -40.10
CA GLU A 333 5.18 0.53 -40.99
C GLU A 333 3.87 1.32 -40.89
N VAL A 334 3.92 2.47 -40.24
CA VAL A 334 2.72 3.27 -39.93
C VAL A 334 2.53 4.45 -40.87
N ILE A 335 3.61 4.88 -41.52
CA ILE A 335 3.64 5.82 -42.63
C ILE A 335 4.74 5.28 -43.56
N GLN A 336 4.68 5.54 -44.87
CA GLN A 336 5.72 5.11 -45.80
C GLN A 336 7.12 5.46 -45.27
N ASN A 337 7.99 4.46 -45.15
CA ASN A 337 9.35 4.50 -44.60
C ASN A 337 9.47 4.83 -43.09
N ILE A 338 8.36 4.92 -42.36
CA ILE A 338 8.34 5.21 -40.92
C ILE A 338 7.78 4.02 -40.16
N PHE A 339 8.65 3.38 -39.41
CA PHE A 339 8.33 2.22 -38.59
C PHE A 339 8.14 2.65 -37.14
N LEU A 340 7.13 2.10 -36.47
CA LEU A 340 6.84 2.32 -35.06
C LEU A 340 6.91 1.00 -34.32
N GLY A 341 7.76 0.92 -33.29
CA GLY A 341 8.06 -0.35 -32.64
C GLY A 341 8.38 -0.31 -31.16
N ASN A 342 8.65 -1.50 -30.62
CA ASN A 342 9.05 -1.74 -29.25
C ASN A 342 10.58 -1.97 -29.12
N PHE A 343 11.05 -2.17 -27.90
CA PHE A 343 12.47 -2.36 -27.61
C PHE A 343 13.06 -3.57 -28.32
N LEU A 344 12.34 -4.70 -28.36
CA LEU A 344 12.77 -5.92 -29.04
C LEU A 344 13.05 -5.70 -30.54
N ALA A 345 12.27 -4.84 -31.19
CA ALA A 345 12.50 -4.46 -32.59
C ALA A 345 13.82 -3.69 -32.74
N ALA A 346 14.04 -2.73 -31.84
CA ALA A 346 15.20 -1.86 -31.86
C ALA A 346 16.50 -2.58 -31.51
N THR A 347 16.43 -3.73 -30.83
CA THR A 347 17.60 -4.56 -30.49
C THR A 347 17.83 -5.72 -31.47
N ASN A 348 16.96 -5.92 -32.46
CA ASN A 348 17.15 -6.97 -33.47
C ASN A 348 17.82 -6.41 -34.73
N GLY A 349 19.15 -6.30 -34.71
CA GLY A 349 19.91 -5.74 -35.82
C GLY A 349 19.82 -6.53 -37.13
N LYS A 350 19.45 -7.82 -37.10
CA LYS A 350 19.24 -8.63 -38.31
C LYS A 350 17.97 -8.16 -39.04
N TRP A 351 16.85 -8.11 -38.33
CA TRP A 351 15.57 -7.64 -38.90
C TRP A 351 15.64 -6.21 -39.43
N LEU A 352 16.30 -5.31 -38.68
CA LEU A 352 16.42 -3.93 -39.12
C LEU A 352 17.21 -3.80 -40.43
N ARG A 353 18.29 -4.58 -40.60
CA ARG A 353 19.08 -4.60 -41.85
C ARG A 353 18.30 -5.22 -43.01
N GLU A 354 17.57 -6.32 -42.76
CA GLU A 354 16.72 -6.97 -43.77
C GLU A 354 15.64 -6.03 -44.31
N ILE A 355 15.07 -5.18 -43.46
CA ILE A 355 14.06 -4.17 -43.84
C ILE A 355 14.71 -2.91 -44.45
N GLY A 356 16.02 -2.72 -44.25
CA GLY A 356 16.77 -1.55 -44.71
C GLY A 356 16.65 -0.32 -43.79
N ILE A 357 16.35 -0.52 -42.51
CA ILE A 357 16.33 0.56 -41.51
C ILE A 357 17.77 0.85 -41.07
N LYS A 358 18.20 2.11 -41.21
CA LYS A 358 19.51 2.59 -40.74
C LYS A 358 19.42 3.56 -39.57
N TYR A 359 18.27 4.22 -39.41
CA TYR A 359 18.07 5.28 -38.43
C TYR A 359 17.06 4.85 -37.35
N ILE A 360 17.38 5.13 -36.08
CA ILE A 360 16.58 4.71 -34.93
C ILE A 360 16.35 5.90 -34.00
N ILE A 361 15.09 6.27 -33.79
CA ILE A 361 14.68 7.26 -32.79
C ILE A 361 14.29 6.52 -31.52
N ARG A 362 15.02 6.82 -30.44
CA ARG A 362 14.90 6.13 -29.17
C ARG A 362 14.30 7.04 -28.11
N VAL A 363 13.11 6.68 -27.61
CA VAL A 363 12.38 7.45 -26.60
C VAL A 363 12.34 6.69 -25.28
N LEU A 364 13.47 6.71 -24.55
CA LEU A 364 13.67 5.98 -23.29
C LEU A 364 14.10 6.93 -22.15
N ASP A 365 13.98 6.49 -20.91
CA ASP A 365 14.45 7.21 -19.73
C ASP A 365 15.88 6.84 -19.31
N ASP A 366 16.44 5.77 -19.87
CA ASP A 366 17.79 5.28 -19.61
C ASP A 366 18.70 5.37 -20.85
N GLU A 367 19.91 5.88 -20.62
CA GLU A 367 20.99 6.00 -21.61
C GLU A 367 21.90 4.75 -21.63
N LYS A 368 21.84 3.88 -20.60
CA LYS A 368 22.77 2.75 -20.41
C LYS A 368 22.51 1.51 -21.26
N VAL A 369 21.51 1.52 -22.16
CA VAL A 369 21.30 0.37 -23.06
C VAL A 369 22.28 0.42 -24.22
N GLU A 370 23.01 -0.69 -24.40
CA GLU A 370 23.93 -0.95 -25.51
C GLU A 370 23.33 -0.67 -26.89
N LEU A 371 24.18 -0.17 -27.78
CA LEU A 371 23.81 0.22 -29.13
C LEU A 371 24.21 -0.85 -30.13
N LEU A 372 23.37 -1.06 -31.14
CA LEU A 372 23.70 -1.95 -32.23
C LEU A 372 24.74 -1.28 -33.15
N PRO A 373 25.88 -1.93 -33.44
CA PRO A 373 26.85 -1.41 -34.39
C PRO A 373 26.26 -1.21 -35.79
N GLY A 374 26.55 -0.07 -36.40
CA GLY A 374 26.16 0.25 -37.79
C GLY A 374 24.81 0.96 -37.97
N PHE A 375 24.14 1.36 -36.87
CA PHE A 375 22.91 2.16 -36.91
C PHE A 375 23.15 3.58 -36.40
N ILE A 376 22.34 4.53 -36.88
CA ILE A 376 22.40 5.94 -36.50
C ILE A 376 21.23 6.25 -35.56
N TYR A 377 21.51 6.82 -34.39
CA TYR A 377 20.52 7.01 -33.34
C TYR A 377 20.19 8.48 -33.08
N PHE A 378 18.91 8.78 -32.86
CA PHE A 378 18.43 10.04 -32.31
C PHE A 378 17.80 9.79 -30.93
N TYR A 379 18.37 10.39 -29.88
CA TYR A 379 17.99 10.10 -28.50
C TYR A 379 17.02 11.13 -27.93
N ILE A 380 15.94 10.62 -27.32
CA ILE A 380 14.97 11.40 -26.56
C ILE A 380 14.88 10.81 -25.16
N LYS A 381 15.45 11.52 -24.17
CA LYS A 381 15.41 11.11 -22.77
C LYS A 381 14.06 11.44 -22.13
N ALA A 382 13.11 10.52 -22.14
CA ALA A 382 11.75 10.75 -21.64
C ALA A 382 11.20 9.59 -20.80
N LYS A 383 10.71 9.92 -19.60
CA LYS A 383 9.95 9.01 -18.74
C LYS A 383 8.51 8.87 -19.25
N ASP A 384 7.87 7.73 -19.02
CA ASP A 384 6.46 7.51 -19.40
C ASP A 384 5.50 7.92 -18.26
N THR A 385 5.60 9.17 -17.82
CA THR A 385 4.77 9.71 -16.74
C THR A 385 3.85 10.81 -17.26
N LYS A 386 2.74 11.05 -16.55
CA LYS A 386 1.80 12.14 -16.90
C LYS A 386 2.43 13.53 -16.81
N THR A 387 3.49 13.69 -16.02
CA THR A 387 4.19 14.96 -15.78
C THR A 387 5.36 15.21 -16.73
N GLN A 388 5.82 14.19 -17.47
CA GLN A 388 6.90 14.37 -18.43
C GLN A 388 6.47 15.32 -19.55
N ASN A 389 7.19 16.42 -19.73
CA ASN A 389 7.01 17.32 -20.87
C ASN A 389 7.59 16.66 -22.13
N ILE A 390 6.72 16.12 -22.99
CA ILE A 390 7.10 15.51 -24.27
C ILE A 390 7.20 16.57 -25.38
N LYS A 391 6.43 17.67 -25.27
CA LYS A 391 6.42 18.77 -26.27
C LYS A 391 7.81 19.31 -26.56
N LYS A 392 8.66 19.42 -25.53
CA LYS A 392 10.02 19.98 -25.66
C LYS A 392 10.91 19.20 -26.63
N TYR A 393 10.62 17.93 -26.89
CA TYR A 393 11.41 17.08 -27.80
C TYR A 393 10.86 17.02 -29.22
N LEU A 394 9.60 17.46 -29.43
CA LEU A 394 8.93 17.29 -30.71
C LEU A 394 9.62 18.04 -31.85
N PRO A 395 10.01 19.33 -31.74
CA PRO A 395 10.61 20.04 -32.88
C PRO A 395 11.81 19.30 -33.50
N GLY A 396 12.81 18.95 -32.68
CA GLY A 396 14.00 18.25 -33.16
C GLY A 396 13.72 16.83 -33.66
N ALA A 397 12.86 16.07 -32.99
CA ALA A 397 12.51 14.72 -33.41
C ALA A 397 11.77 14.72 -34.75
N LEU A 398 10.83 15.64 -34.92
CA LEU A 398 10.03 15.74 -36.13
C LEU A 398 10.86 16.27 -37.31
N ASP A 399 11.76 17.24 -37.09
CA ASP A 399 12.65 17.74 -38.15
C ASP A 399 13.63 16.66 -38.62
N PHE A 400 14.18 15.87 -37.68
CA PHE A 400 15.01 14.71 -38.01
C PHE A 400 14.26 13.69 -38.88
N ILE A 401 13.01 13.36 -38.54
CA ILE A 401 12.18 12.46 -39.35
C ILE A 401 11.92 13.03 -40.75
N ASP A 402 11.56 14.32 -40.85
CA ASP A 402 11.29 14.96 -42.15
C ASP A 402 12.50 14.90 -43.08
N ASP A 403 13.72 15.09 -42.56
CA ASP A 403 14.94 15.01 -43.36
C ASP A 403 15.23 13.59 -43.87
N LEU A 404 14.84 12.55 -43.12
CA LEU A 404 14.93 11.17 -43.57
C LEU A 404 13.87 10.86 -44.64
N ILE A 405 12.65 11.37 -44.48
CA ILE A 405 11.58 11.24 -45.49
C ILE A 405 12.04 11.86 -46.81
N LYS A 406 12.65 13.07 -46.80
CA LYS A 406 13.17 13.72 -48.03
C LYS A 406 14.24 12.90 -48.73
N LYS A 407 15.03 12.15 -47.98
CA LYS A 407 16.10 11.27 -48.51
C LYS A 407 15.59 9.87 -48.88
N ASN A 408 14.29 9.61 -48.73
CA ASN A 408 13.67 8.29 -48.91
C ASN A 408 14.32 7.21 -48.02
N GLU A 409 14.73 7.60 -46.81
CA GLU A 409 15.39 6.72 -45.83
C GLU A 409 14.38 6.14 -44.84
N LYS A 410 14.62 4.90 -44.38
CA LYS A 410 13.75 4.22 -43.42
C LYS A 410 14.19 4.47 -41.98
N VAL A 411 13.22 4.78 -41.11
CA VAL A 411 13.46 5.08 -39.70
C VAL A 411 12.55 4.25 -38.78
N LEU A 412 13.11 3.75 -37.69
CA LEU A 412 12.35 3.15 -36.58
C LEU A 412 12.19 4.15 -35.44
N VAL A 413 10.97 4.41 -34.99
CA VAL A 413 10.66 5.16 -33.77
C VAL A 413 10.22 4.17 -32.69
N HIS A 414 10.95 4.10 -31.57
CA HIS A 414 10.66 3.12 -30.53
C HIS A 414 10.75 3.67 -29.10
N CYS A 415 10.08 2.97 -28.18
CA CYS A 415 10.28 3.07 -26.74
C CYS A 415 10.31 1.64 -26.16
N TYR A 416 10.11 1.45 -24.84
CA TYR A 416 10.11 0.09 -24.28
C TYR A 416 9.02 -0.80 -24.90
N ALA A 417 7.76 -0.39 -24.81
CA ALA A 417 6.63 -1.18 -25.30
C ALA A 417 6.13 -0.79 -26.70
N GLY A 418 6.53 0.37 -27.24
CA GLY A 418 5.96 0.89 -28.48
C GLY A 418 4.49 1.31 -28.38
N ILE A 419 4.04 1.68 -27.17
CA ILE A 419 2.63 1.95 -26.83
C ILE A 419 2.37 3.43 -26.53
N SER A 420 3.24 4.13 -25.78
CA SER A 420 2.93 5.48 -25.28
C SER A 420 3.91 6.56 -25.77
N ARG A 421 5.17 6.49 -25.36
CA ARG A 421 6.22 7.46 -25.74
C ARG A 421 6.46 7.58 -27.24
N SER A 422 6.83 6.50 -27.93
CA SER A 422 7.10 6.54 -29.37
C SER A 422 5.86 6.86 -30.21
N PRO A 423 4.64 6.33 -29.92
CA PRO A 423 3.45 6.76 -30.63
C PRO A 423 3.14 8.25 -30.45
N SER A 424 3.47 8.86 -29.30
CA SER A 424 3.27 10.30 -29.10
C SER A 424 4.09 11.15 -30.08
N ILE A 425 5.30 10.71 -30.44
CA ILE A 425 6.12 11.37 -31.47
C ILE A 425 5.47 11.23 -32.84
N VAL A 426 5.03 10.02 -33.20
CA VAL A 426 4.43 9.74 -34.51
C VAL A 426 3.07 10.44 -34.67
N ILE A 427 2.25 10.53 -33.61
CA ILE A 427 1.01 11.31 -33.63
C ILE A 427 1.32 12.79 -33.91
N ALA A 428 2.30 13.37 -33.22
CA ALA A 428 2.71 14.75 -33.47
C ALA A 428 3.20 14.97 -34.91
N LEU A 429 3.91 13.99 -35.48
CA LEU A 429 4.33 14.00 -36.88
C LEU A 429 3.13 14.02 -37.82
N ILE A 430 2.14 13.16 -37.57
CA ILE A 430 0.93 13.08 -38.39
C ILE A 430 0.15 14.39 -38.33
N MET A 431 -0.05 14.92 -37.12
CA MET A 431 -0.69 16.21 -36.90
C MET A 431 0.00 17.34 -37.68
N ARG A 432 1.34 17.37 -37.67
CA ARG A 432 2.14 18.40 -38.35
C ARG A 432 2.09 18.25 -39.87
N ASN A 433 2.44 17.07 -40.37
CA ASN A 433 2.72 16.85 -41.80
C ASN A 433 1.44 16.68 -42.62
N PHE A 434 0.39 16.09 -42.04
CA PHE A 434 -0.90 15.91 -42.70
C PHE A 434 -1.97 16.91 -42.24
N ARG A 435 -1.59 17.90 -41.39
CA ARG A 435 -2.50 18.94 -40.87
C ARG A 435 -3.74 18.38 -40.17
N LYS A 436 -3.59 17.25 -39.49
CA LYS A 436 -4.66 16.56 -38.75
C LYS A 436 -4.80 17.09 -37.33
N THR A 437 -6.03 17.09 -36.82
CA THR A 437 -6.28 17.23 -35.39
C THR A 437 -5.68 16.05 -34.63
N PHE A 438 -5.58 16.15 -33.30
CA PHE A 438 -5.09 15.04 -32.49
C PHE A 438 -5.94 13.78 -32.69
N ASP A 439 -7.27 13.90 -32.64
CA ASP A 439 -8.15 12.72 -32.69
C ASP A 439 -8.05 12.04 -34.07
N GLU A 440 -7.98 12.80 -35.17
CA GLU A 440 -7.74 12.24 -36.51
C GLU A 440 -6.37 11.57 -36.66
N ALA A 441 -5.33 12.18 -36.09
CA ALA A 441 -3.98 11.63 -36.14
C ALA A 441 -3.83 10.36 -35.27
N TYR A 442 -4.50 10.35 -34.12
CA TYR A 442 -4.56 9.22 -33.22
C TYR A 442 -5.27 8.04 -33.89
N GLU A 443 -6.47 8.26 -34.45
CA GLU A 443 -7.21 7.20 -35.15
C GLU A 443 -6.45 6.66 -36.36
N TYR A 444 -5.85 7.55 -37.18
CA TYR A 444 -5.02 7.13 -38.31
C TYR A 444 -3.88 6.17 -37.90
N LEU A 445 -3.23 6.48 -36.77
CA LEU A 445 -2.15 5.64 -36.25
C LEU A 445 -2.70 4.37 -35.58
N LYS A 446 -3.84 4.46 -34.90
CA LYS A 446 -4.50 3.36 -34.20
C LYS A 446 -4.95 2.27 -35.15
N GLU A 447 -5.48 2.64 -36.32
CA GLU A 447 -5.84 1.70 -37.39
C GLU A 447 -4.64 0.86 -37.86
N ARG A 448 -3.44 1.47 -37.90
CA ARG A 448 -2.21 0.82 -38.38
C ARG A 448 -1.46 0.10 -37.29
N ARG A 449 -1.57 0.55 -36.04
CA ARG A 449 -0.98 -0.07 -34.87
C ARG A 449 -1.99 -0.05 -33.71
N PRO A 450 -2.84 -1.09 -33.59
CA PRO A 450 -3.93 -1.12 -32.61
C PRO A 450 -3.48 -1.07 -31.14
N CYS A 451 -2.22 -1.42 -30.83
CA CYS A 451 -1.72 -1.42 -29.46
C CYS A 451 -1.35 -0.03 -28.92
N ILE A 452 -1.35 1.04 -29.74
CA ILE A 452 -0.97 2.38 -29.24
C ILE A 452 -1.94 2.86 -28.15
N ARG A 453 -1.38 3.47 -27.11
CA ARG A 453 -2.09 4.09 -25.99
C ARG A 453 -1.17 5.09 -25.27
N PRO A 454 -0.94 6.30 -25.83
CA PRO A 454 -0.25 7.38 -25.12
C PRO A 454 -0.83 7.63 -23.74
N ASN A 455 0.01 7.91 -22.76
CA ASN A 455 -0.46 8.22 -21.42
C ASN A 455 -1.28 9.53 -21.43
N LYS A 456 -2.17 9.70 -20.44
CA LYS A 456 -3.10 10.84 -20.37
C LYS A 456 -2.40 12.21 -20.38
N GLY A 457 -1.18 12.31 -19.83
CA GLY A 457 -0.40 13.56 -19.84
C GLY A 457 0.14 13.90 -21.23
N PHE A 458 0.58 12.90 -22.00
CA PHE A 458 0.98 13.09 -23.39
C PHE A 458 -0.21 13.43 -24.27
N ILE A 459 -1.36 12.77 -24.10
CA ILE A 459 -2.60 13.11 -24.82
C ILE A 459 -2.97 14.58 -24.60
N LYS A 460 -2.98 15.04 -23.34
CA LYS A 460 -3.26 16.45 -23.01
C LYS A 460 -2.30 17.39 -23.73
N GLN A 461 -1.00 17.07 -23.67
CA GLN A 461 0.01 17.85 -24.35
C GLN A 461 -0.19 17.89 -25.88
N LEU A 462 -0.46 16.74 -26.51
CA LEU A 462 -0.67 16.67 -27.96
C LEU A 462 -1.93 17.45 -28.39
N LYS A 463 -3.03 17.38 -27.65
CA LYS A 463 -4.25 18.16 -27.91
C LYS A 463 -4.03 19.68 -27.86
N GLU A 464 -3.10 20.14 -27.04
CA GLU A 464 -2.74 21.55 -26.91
C GLU A 464 -1.73 22.03 -27.97
N LEU A 465 -1.15 21.14 -28.80
CA LEU A 465 -0.19 21.54 -29.81
C LEU A 465 -0.85 22.30 -30.96
N LYS A 466 -0.23 23.40 -31.35
CA LYS A 466 -0.59 24.17 -32.55
C LYS A 466 0.63 24.27 -33.45
N PHE A 467 0.56 23.64 -34.63
CA PHE A 467 1.57 23.83 -35.66
C PHE A 467 1.25 25.11 -36.44
N LYS A 468 2.22 26.04 -36.53
CA LYS A 468 2.07 27.25 -37.36
C LYS A 468 1.97 26.84 -38.83
N LYS A 469 1.13 27.52 -39.61
CA LYS A 469 1.15 27.40 -41.08
C LYS A 469 2.57 27.78 -41.54
N LYS A 470 3.27 26.86 -42.22
CA LYS A 470 4.43 27.26 -43.03
C LYS A 470 3.87 28.17 -44.14
N SER A 471 4.36 29.41 -44.15
CA SER A 471 4.15 30.41 -45.21
C SER A 471 4.60 29.89 -46.55
#